data_AF-A0A168KG07-F1
#
_entry.id   AF-A0A168KG07-F1
#
_cell.length_a   1.000
_cell.length_b   1.000
_cell.length_c   1.000
_cell.angle_alpha   90.00
_cell.angle_beta   90.00
_cell.angle_gamma   90.00
#
_symmetry.space_group_name_H-M   'P 1'
#
loop_
_entity.id
_entity.type
_entity.pdbx_description
1 polymer ?
#
loop_
_entity_poly.entity_id
_entity_poly.type
_entity_poly.pdbx_seq_one_letter_code
_entity_poly.pdbx_strand_id
1 'polypeptide(L)'
;MVAASYAPGNIELWAPRVAESIIVLVSKLDAVCTAPPPTSSRDIIPKEELTFDASLWSMLYAFECAIKIGVSKDMGFLAQGSDMVDVQLANHRYTGMGYGEFLMVEKNHLHSIAMVQKSLA
;
A
#
# COMPACT_ATOMS: atom_id res chain seq x y z
N MET A 1 13.35 21.40 -0.58
CA MET A 1 13.08 20.19 -1.41
C MET A 1 11.64 19.70 -1.25
N VAL A 2 11.15 19.42 -0.04
CA VAL A 2 9.78 18.88 0.18
C VAL A 2 8.65 19.79 -0.33
N ALA A 3 8.78 21.12 -0.21
CA ALA A 3 7.77 22.04 -0.72
C ALA A 3 7.62 22.01 -2.26
N ALA A 4 8.69 21.69 -2.99
CA ALA A 4 8.65 21.65 -4.46
C ALA A 4 7.87 20.43 -4.96
N SER A 5 7.94 19.29 -4.27
CA SER A 5 7.12 18.09 -4.59
C SER A 5 5.62 18.32 -4.43
N TYR A 6 5.21 19.29 -3.61
CA TYR A 6 3.80 19.68 -3.44
C TYR A 6 3.39 20.92 -4.24
N ALA A 7 4.21 21.33 -5.23
CA ALA A 7 3.83 22.39 -6.16
C ALA A 7 2.63 21.96 -7.04
N PRO A 8 1.73 22.88 -7.45
CA PRO A 8 0.50 22.54 -8.18
C PRO A 8 0.72 21.67 -9.43
N GLY A 9 1.75 21.95 -10.23
CA GLY A 9 2.06 21.15 -11.42
C GLY A 9 2.45 19.70 -11.12
N ASN A 10 3.02 19.44 -9.94
CA ASN A 10 3.26 18.07 -9.49
C ASN A 10 1.94 17.42 -9.04
N ILE A 11 1.06 18.16 -8.35
CA ILE A 11 -0.27 17.68 -7.93
C ILE A 11 -1.10 17.20 -9.11
N GLU A 12 -1.12 17.96 -10.19
CA GLU A 12 -1.81 17.57 -11.43
C GLU A 12 -1.27 16.26 -12.02
N LEU A 13 0.04 16.00 -11.87
CA LEU A 13 0.66 14.76 -12.34
C LEU A 13 0.32 13.54 -11.48
N TRP A 14 0.26 13.68 -10.14
CA TRP A 14 0.05 12.54 -9.25
C TRP A 14 -1.41 12.30 -8.85
N ALA A 15 -2.28 13.31 -8.92
CA ALA A 15 -3.69 13.15 -8.57
C ALA A 15 -4.39 12.00 -9.33
N PRO A 16 -4.19 11.81 -10.65
CA PRO A 16 -4.77 10.67 -11.37
C PRO A 16 -4.28 9.32 -10.83
N ARG A 17 -2.99 9.21 -10.46
CA ARG A 17 -2.39 7.97 -9.95
C ARG A 17 -2.92 7.57 -8.58
N VAL A 18 -3.20 8.57 -7.74
CA VAL A 18 -3.86 8.38 -6.44
C VAL A 18 -5.32 7.99 -6.64
N ALA A 19 -6.01 8.59 -7.62
CA ALA A 19 -7.37 8.21 -7.99
C ALA A 19 -7.45 6.75 -8.52
N GLU A 20 -6.45 6.26 -9.23
CA GLU A 20 -6.40 4.84 -9.59
C GLU A 20 -6.31 3.93 -8.36
N SER A 21 -5.51 4.31 -7.35
CA SER A 21 -5.41 3.55 -6.10
C SER A 21 -6.71 3.55 -5.30
N ILE A 22 -7.46 4.66 -5.29
CA ILE A 22 -8.74 4.70 -4.56
C ILE A 22 -9.78 3.79 -5.21
N ILE A 23 -9.76 3.66 -6.56
CA ILE A 23 -10.63 2.72 -7.28
C ILE A 23 -10.33 1.28 -6.84
N VAL A 24 -9.05 0.91 -6.75
CA VAL A 24 -8.66 -0.43 -6.28
C VAL A 24 -9.09 -0.64 -4.83
N LEU A 25 -8.85 0.33 -3.94
CA LEU A 25 -9.30 0.24 -2.55
C LEU A 25 -10.81 0.01 -2.48
N VAL A 26 -11.61 0.86 -3.12
CA VAL A 26 -13.08 0.76 -3.11
C VAL A 26 -13.54 -0.60 -3.64
N SER A 27 -12.92 -1.13 -4.70
CA SER A 27 -13.27 -2.46 -5.20
C SER A 27 -13.03 -3.59 -4.19
N LYS A 28 -11.99 -3.48 -3.35
CA LYS A 28 -11.72 -4.43 -2.27
C LYS A 28 -12.71 -4.25 -1.12
N LEU A 29 -13.04 -3.00 -0.78
CA LEU A 29 -14.05 -2.68 0.22
C LEU A 29 -15.41 -3.26 -0.17
N ASP A 30 -15.84 -3.04 -1.41
CA ASP A 30 -17.11 -3.54 -1.94
C ASP A 30 -17.18 -5.08 -1.89
N ALA A 31 -16.06 -5.76 -2.19
CA ALA A 31 -15.97 -7.22 -2.11
C ALA A 31 -16.08 -7.79 -0.68
N VAL A 32 -15.77 -6.99 0.35
CA VAL A 32 -15.85 -7.41 1.77
C VAL A 32 -17.08 -6.85 2.49
N CYS A 33 -17.86 -5.97 1.84
CA CYS A 33 -19.08 -5.41 2.41
C CYS A 33 -20.10 -6.51 2.71
N THR A 34 -20.63 -6.49 3.93
CA THR A 34 -21.72 -7.37 4.37
C THR A 34 -23.07 -6.76 4.02
N ALA A 35 -24.14 -7.57 4.09
CA ALA A 35 -25.50 -7.09 3.90
C ALA A 35 -25.82 -5.97 4.90
N PRO A 36 -26.63 -4.96 4.51
CA PRO A 36 -26.98 -3.89 5.42
C PRO A 36 -27.68 -4.46 6.67
N PRO A 37 -27.39 -3.92 7.87
CA PRO A 37 -28.02 -4.38 9.09
C PRO A 37 -29.54 -4.21 9.00
N PRO A 38 -30.33 -5.15 9.58
CA PRO A 38 -31.78 -5.07 9.55
C PRO A 38 -32.28 -3.77 10.18
N THR A 39 -33.20 -3.09 9.48
CA THR A 39 -33.67 -1.72 9.77
C THR A 39 -34.31 -1.56 11.17
N SER A 40 -34.64 -2.66 11.84
CA SER A 40 -35.33 -2.69 13.13
C SER A 40 -34.40 -2.73 14.35
N SER A 41 -33.10 -3.00 14.19
CA SER A 41 -32.19 -3.12 15.32
C SER A 41 -31.33 -1.86 15.47
N ARG A 42 -31.52 -1.13 16.58
CA ARG A 42 -30.48 -0.23 17.13
C ARG A 42 -29.32 -1.01 17.75
N ASP A 43 -29.26 -2.32 17.51
CA ASP A 43 -28.27 -3.19 18.10
C ASP A 43 -26.91 -2.92 17.49
N ILE A 44 -25.94 -2.85 18.39
CA ILE A 44 -24.53 -2.71 18.07
C ILE A 44 -24.14 -3.96 17.27
N ILE A 45 -23.65 -3.77 16.04
CA ILE A 45 -23.18 -4.87 15.19
C ILE A 45 -22.10 -5.64 15.97
N PRO A 46 -22.23 -6.97 16.15
CA PRO A 46 -21.22 -7.79 16.80
C PRO A 46 -19.86 -7.61 16.14
N LYS A 47 -18.78 -7.55 16.93
CA LYS A 47 -17.43 -7.31 16.40
C LYS A 47 -17.01 -8.39 15.41
N GLU A 48 -17.54 -9.59 15.56
CA GLU A 48 -17.30 -10.75 14.72
C GLU A 48 -17.92 -10.61 13.32
N GLU A 49 -18.93 -9.76 13.17
CA GLU A 49 -19.53 -9.42 11.87
C GLU A 49 -18.76 -8.30 11.15
N LEU A 50 -17.78 -7.68 11.83
CA LEU A 50 -16.89 -6.68 11.23
C LEU A 50 -15.78 -7.37 10.42
N THR A 51 -16.10 -7.72 9.18
CA THR A 51 -15.16 -8.33 8.22
C THR A 51 -14.11 -7.36 7.68
N PHE A 52 -14.20 -6.07 8.04
CA PHE A 52 -13.41 -5.00 7.49
C PHE A 52 -12.43 -4.39 8.52
N ASP A 53 -11.13 -4.52 8.25
CA ASP A 53 -10.08 -3.83 9.00
C ASP A 53 -9.74 -2.48 8.35
N ALA A 54 -10.41 -1.41 8.81
CA ALA A 54 -10.18 -0.06 8.32
C ALA A 54 -8.72 0.41 8.49
N SER A 55 -8.04 -0.03 9.55
CA SER A 55 -6.68 0.39 9.85
C SER A 55 -5.68 -0.23 8.87
N LEU A 56 -5.80 -1.53 8.62
CA LEU A 56 -4.97 -2.23 7.63
C LEU A 56 -5.14 -1.62 6.24
N TRP A 57 -6.37 -1.51 5.76
CA TRP A 57 -6.65 -1.04 4.40
C TRP A 57 -6.23 0.42 4.19
N SER A 58 -6.43 1.28 5.20
CA SER A 58 -5.97 2.68 5.14
C SER A 58 -4.45 2.78 5.10
N MET A 59 -3.76 1.92 5.85
CA MET A 59 -2.30 1.87 5.88
C MET A 59 -1.73 1.39 4.55
N LEU A 60 -2.27 0.31 3.97
CA LEU A 60 -1.87 -0.18 2.65
C LEU A 60 -2.08 0.89 1.57
N TYR A 61 -3.22 1.59 1.60
CA TYR A 61 -3.51 2.69 0.69
C TYR A 61 -2.50 3.83 0.81
N ALA A 62 -2.18 4.26 2.04
CA ALA A 62 -1.23 5.33 2.29
C ALA A 62 0.17 4.98 1.78
N PHE A 63 0.65 3.75 2.05
CA PHE A 63 1.95 3.30 1.56
C PHE A 63 1.99 3.22 0.04
N GLU A 64 0.96 2.65 -0.59
CA GLU A 64 0.91 2.55 -2.05
C GLU A 64 0.91 3.93 -2.72
N CYS A 65 0.16 4.89 -2.17
CA CYS A 65 0.15 6.26 -2.69
C CYS A 65 1.50 6.97 -2.47
N ALA A 66 2.11 6.83 -1.30
CA ALA A 66 3.41 7.43 -1.00
C ALA A 66 4.51 6.91 -1.95
N ILE A 67 4.51 5.61 -2.25
CA ILE A 67 5.48 4.98 -3.17
C ILE A 67 5.19 5.39 -4.61
N LYS A 68 3.92 5.43 -5.03
CA LYS A 68 3.50 5.93 -6.34
C LYS A 68 3.93 7.37 -6.59
N ILE A 69 3.81 8.24 -5.59
CA ILE A 69 4.21 9.65 -5.70
C ILE A 69 5.74 9.78 -5.66
N GLY A 70 6.39 9.13 -4.69
CA GLY A 70 7.82 9.31 -4.42
C GLY A 70 8.74 8.62 -5.43
N VAL A 71 8.37 7.43 -5.90
CA VAL A 71 9.24 6.57 -6.73
C VAL A 71 8.57 6.21 -8.07
N SER A 72 7.32 6.62 -8.32
CA SER A 72 6.57 6.29 -9.54
C SER A 72 6.47 4.80 -9.80
N LYS A 73 6.31 3.99 -8.75
CA LYS A 73 6.15 2.54 -8.84
C LYS A 73 4.86 2.05 -8.19
N ASP A 74 4.31 0.99 -8.76
CA ASP A 74 3.15 0.26 -8.24
C ASP A 74 3.62 -1.01 -7.54
N MET A 75 3.38 -1.08 -6.23
CA MET A 75 3.72 -2.25 -5.42
C MET A 75 2.56 -3.26 -5.35
N GLY A 76 1.34 -2.83 -5.65
CA GLY A 76 0.15 -3.68 -5.65
C GLY A 76 -0.28 -4.14 -4.25
N PHE A 77 0.03 -3.39 -3.20
CA PHE A 77 -0.32 -3.72 -1.82
C PHE A 77 -1.83 -3.80 -1.63
N LEU A 78 -2.59 -2.91 -2.25
CA LEU A 78 -4.05 -2.93 -2.25
C LEU A 78 -4.63 -4.12 -3.01
N ALA A 79 -4.00 -4.49 -4.14
CA ALA A 79 -4.45 -5.63 -4.92
C ALA A 79 -4.23 -6.96 -4.18
N GLN A 80 -3.09 -7.07 -3.47
CA GLN A 80 -2.71 -8.24 -2.68
C GLN A 80 -3.39 -8.28 -1.31
N GLY A 81 -3.78 -7.13 -0.75
CA GLY A 81 -4.31 -7.01 0.61
C GLY A 81 -3.23 -7.19 1.69
N SER A 82 -1.96 -7.03 1.32
CA SER A 82 -0.80 -7.28 2.18
C SER A 82 0.38 -6.42 1.73
N ASP A 83 1.25 -6.05 2.68
CA ASP A 83 2.49 -5.29 2.44
C ASP A 83 3.71 -6.21 2.24
N MET A 84 3.48 -7.50 1.98
CA MET A 84 4.54 -8.49 1.80
C MET A 84 5.25 -8.30 0.46
N VAL A 85 6.57 -8.26 0.49
CA VAL A 85 7.44 -8.09 -0.67
C VAL A 85 8.49 -9.19 -0.72
N ASP A 86 8.83 -9.58 -1.95
CA ASP A 86 9.99 -10.41 -2.23
C ASP A 86 11.19 -9.50 -2.48
N VAL A 87 12.28 -9.72 -1.73
CA VAL A 87 13.48 -8.91 -1.79
C VAL A 87 14.65 -9.77 -2.27
N GLN A 88 15.32 -9.34 -3.33
CA GLN A 88 16.52 -9.99 -3.82
C GLN A 88 17.74 -9.08 -3.59
N LEU A 89 18.64 -9.53 -2.72
CA LEU A 89 19.95 -8.96 -2.50
C LEU A 89 20.98 -9.78 -3.29
N ALA A 90 22.15 -9.19 -3.57
CA ALA A 90 23.20 -9.76 -4.43
C ALA A 90 23.44 -11.27 -4.25
N ASN A 91 23.38 -11.78 -3.00
CA ASN A 91 23.58 -13.19 -2.68
C ASN A 91 22.44 -13.83 -1.85
N HIS A 92 21.36 -13.11 -1.57
CA HIS A 92 20.29 -13.58 -0.67
C HIS A 92 18.91 -13.21 -1.21
N ARG A 93 18.00 -14.20 -1.23
CA ARG A 93 16.59 -13.98 -1.53
C ARG A 93 15.79 -14.09 -0.25
N TYR A 94 15.01 -13.05 0.04
CA TYR A 94 14.03 -13.02 1.11
C TYR A 94 12.65 -13.05 0.47
N THR A 95 11.80 -13.99 0.89
CA THR A 95 10.44 -14.14 0.37
C THR A 95 9.44 -13.82 1.47
N GLY A 96 8.41 -13.05 1.15
CA GLY A 96 7.37 -12.69 2.12
C GLY A 96 7.90 -11.88 3.31
N MET A 97 8.67 -10.82 3.03
CA MET A 97 9.10 -9.86 4.05
C MET A 97 8.10 -8.69 4.08
N GLY A 98 7.68 -8.25 5.26
CA GLY A 98 6.84 -7.05 5.36
C GLY A 98 7.59 -5.81 4.90
N TYR A 99 6.92 -4.87 4.23
CA TYR A 99 7.57 -3.66 3.71
C TYR A 99 8.24 -2.83 4.81
N GLY A 100 7.67 -2.81 6.02
CA GLY A 100 8.29 -2.19 7.19
C GLY A 100 9.60 -2.85 7.62
N GLU A 101 9.70 -4.17 7.51
CA GLU A 101 10.91 -4.94 7.82
C GLU A 101 12.00 -4.69 6.76
N PHE A 102 11.63 -4.62 5.49
CA PHE A 102 12.54 -4.27 4.40
C PHE A 102 13.24 -2.93 4.63
N LEU A 103 12.50 -1.88 5.00
CA LEU A 103 13.06 -0.56 5.29
C LEU A 103 14.06 -0.56 6.46
N MET A 104 13.93 -1.51 7.38
CA MET A 104 14.86 -1.68 8.52
C MET A 104 16.13 -2.42 8.11
N VAL A 105 16.02 -3.42 7.23
CA VAL A 105 17.18 -4.12 6.64
C VAL A 105 18.05 -3.16 5.82
N GLU A 106 17.44 -2.30 5.01
CA GLU A 106 18.15 -1.31 4.20
C GLU A 106 19.00 -0.35 5.06
N LYS A 107 18.43 0.14 6.18
CA LYS A 107 19.14 1.05 7.10
C LYS A 107 20.35 0.41 7.78
N ASN A 108 20.36 -0.90 7.98
CA ASN A 108 21.47 -1.63 8.59
C ASN A 108 22.53 -2.11 7.58
N HIS A 109 22.27 -2.02 6.27
CA HIS A 109 23.16 -2.48 5.19
C HIS A 109 23.57 -1.39 4.19
N LEU A 110 23.52 -0.12 4.62
CA LEU A 110 23.83 1.10 3.85
C LEU A 110 25.21 1.16 3.14
N HIS A 111 26.10 0.18 3.32
CA HIS A 111 27.36 0.09 2.59
C HIS A 111 27.34 -0.83 1.35
N SER A 112 26.27 -1.60 1.08
CA SER A 112 26.39 -2.71 0.10
C SER A 112 25.30 -2.87 -0.96
N ILE A 113 24.31 -1.98 -1.10
CA ILE A 113 23.17 -2.27 -2.01
C ILE A 113 22.80 -1.07 -2.88
N ALA A 114 23.63 -0.81 -3.88
CA ALA A 114 23.10 -0.42 -5.18
C ALA A 114 22.56 -1.70 -5.84
N MET A 115 21.23 -1.83 -5.99
CA MET A 115 20.52 -2.57 -7.06
C MET A 115 19.15 -3.12 -6.61
N VAL A 116 18.08 -2.40 -6.98
CA VAL A 116 16.88 -2.99 -7.63
C VAL A 116 16.49 -2.06 -8.78
N GLN A 117 17.39 -1.92 -9.75
CA GLN A 117 17.22 -1.13 -10.98
C GLN A 117 17.39 -1.96 -12.26
N LYS A 118 17.61 -3.28 -12.18
CA LYS A 118 17.70 -4.15 -13.36
C LYS A 118 17.15 -5.53 -13.05
N SER A 119 15.92 -5.79 -13.47
CA SER A 119 15.48 -7.08 -14.01
C SER A 119 13.95 -7.09 -14.08
N LEU A 120 13.38 -6.29 -14.98
CA LEU A 120 12.13 -6.56 -15.70
C LEU A 120 12.09 -5.58 -16.90
N ALA A 121 13.10 -5.72 -17.76
CA ALA A 121 13.16 -5.31 -19.16
C ALA A 121 14.28 -6.12 -19.81
#